data_AF-A0A2E8BV52-F1
#
_entry.id   AF-A0A2E8BV52-F1
#
_cell.length_a   1.000
_cell.length_b   1.000
_cell.length_c   1.000
_cell.angle_alpha   90.00
_cell.angle_beta   90.00
_cell.angle_gamma   90.00
#
_symmetry.space_group_name_H-M   'P 1'
#
loop_
_entity.id
_entity.type
_entity.pdbx_description
1 polymer ?
#
loop_
_entity_poly.entity_id
_entity_poly.type
_entity_poly.pdbx_seq_one_letter_code
_entity_poly.pdbx_strand_id
1 'polypeptide(L)'
;MDVFPVRANVDWQELDSGSIVIVVNKDLRPFEEKVADFLGAPKTLRRPLDEMNSRLWMLMDGKMSVNQIVLEMDRIFSEKIAPANERVNRSIADFVNLGLVKLNRSDIDGEAE
;
A
#
# COMPACT_ATOMS: atom_id res chain seq x y z
N MET A 1 21.20 6.69 3.98
CA MET A 1 19.93 6.72 4.70
C MET A 1 18.96 5.82 3.96
N ASP A 2 18.52 4.75 4.59
CA ASP A 2 17.53 3.84 4.01
C ASP A 2 16.11 4.30 4.33
N VAL A 3 15.20 4.07 3.39
CA VAL A 3 13.78 4.41 3.50
C VAL A 3 12.98 3.12 3.56
N PHE A 4 12.12 3.01 4.57
CA PHE A 4 11.30 1.83 4.84
C PHE A 4 9.82 2.19 4.69
N PRO A 5 9.13 1.67 3.66
CA PRO A 5 7.69 1.86 3.51
C PRO A 5 6.94 0.99 4.52
N VAL A 6 5.98 1.60 5.23
CA VAL A 6 5.13 0.97 6.23
C VAL A 6 3.67 1.23 5.88
N ARG A 7 2.87 0.17 5.78
CA ARG A 7 1.41 0.27 5.62
C ARG A 7 0.79 1.15 6.71
N ALA A 8 -0.15 2.00 6.31
CA ALA A 8 -1.01 2.72 7.21
C ALA A 8 -1.99 1.75 7.91
N ASN A 9 -2.58 2.21 9.02
CA ASN A 9 -3.61 1.46 9.71
C ASN A 9 -4.93 1.55 8.94
N VAL A 10 -5.08 0.71 7.92
CA VAL A 10 -6.27 0.57 7.09
C VAL A 10 -6.69 -0.89 7.06
N ASP A 11 -8.00 -1.14 6.93
CA ASP A 11 -8.50 -2.49 6.78
C ASP A 11 -8.13 -3.04 5.40
N TRP A 12 -7.63 -4.27 5.36
CA TRP A 12 -7.36 -4.99 4.12
C TRP A 12 -7.56 -6.49 4.32
N GLN A 13 -7.79 -7.20 3.20
CA GLN A 13 -8.01 -8.64 3.17
C GLN A 13 -7.16 -9.24 2.06
N GLU A 14 -6.61 -10.42 2.31
CA GLU A 14 -6.04 -11.28 1.27
C GLU A 14 -7.12 -12.24 0.78
N LEU A 15 -7.29 -12.32 -0.54
CA LEU A 15 -8.20 -13.29 -1.16
C LEU A 15 -7.48 -14.61 -1.42
N ASP A 16 -8.24 -15.69 -1.64
CA ASP A 16 -7.69 -17.02 -1.98
C ASP A 16 -6.81 -16.99 -3.24
N SER A 17 -6.98 -15.99 -4.11
CA SER A 17 -6.14 -15.76 -5.29
C SER A 17 -4.77 -15.13 -4.99
N GLY A 18 -4.50 -14.76 -3.73
CA GLY A 18 -3.33 -13.97 -3.32
C GLY A 18 -3.43 -12.47 -3.64
N SER A 19 -4.60 -12.01 -4.12
CA SER A 19 -4.84 -10.59 -4.37
C SER A 19 -5.24 -9.88 -3.08
N ILE A 20 -4.70 -8.68 -2.87
CA ILE A 20 -5.04 -7.85 -1.71
C ILE A 20 -6.20 -6.94 -2.05
N VAL A 21 -7.15 -6.81 -1.12
CA VAL A 21 -8.27 -5.87 -1.20
C VAL A 21 -8.18 -4.89 -0.06
N ILE A 22 -8.04 -3.60 -0.38
CA ILE A 22 -8.13 -2.53 0.62
C ILE A 22 -9.60 -2.22 0.86
N VAL A 23 -9.99 -2.16 2.13
CA VAL A 23 -11.36 -1.91 2.58
C VAL A 23 -11.40 -0.51 3.18
N VAL A 24 -12.09 0.41 2.50
CA VAL A 24 -12.27 1.79 2.96
C VAL A 24 -13.71 1.94 3.42
N ASN A 25 -13.92 2.08 4.72
CA ASN A 25 -15.23 2.42 5.28
C ASN A 25 -15.48 3.91 5.05
N LYS A 26 -16.58 4.25 4.36
CA LYS A 26 -17.04 5.63 4.36
C LYS A 26 -17.77 5.83 5.67
N ASP A 27 -17.16 6.54 6.61
CA ASP A 27 -17.87 7.06 7.79
C ASP A 27 -18.87 8.12 7.31
N LEU A 28 -20.03 7.66 6.83
CA LEU A 28 -21.19 8.52 6.61
C LEU A 28 -21.57 9.07 7.99
N ARG A 29 -21.34 10.36 8.19
CA ARG A 29 -21.77 11.04 9.43
C ARG A 29 -23.29 10.98 9.50
N PRO A 30 -23.92 10.94 10.70
CA PRO A 30 -25.38 10.75 10.86
C PRO A 30 -26.28 11.75 10.10
N PHE A 31 -25.74 12.89 9.63
CA PHE A 31 -26.47 13.85 8.82
C PHE A 31 -26.63 13.44 7.33
N GLU A 32 -26.00 12.36 6.88
CA GLU A 32 -26.13 11.80 5.53
C GLU A 32 -27.12 10.62 5.45
N GLU A 33 -27.74 10.19 6.56
CA GLU A 33 -28.70 9.07 6.57
C GLU A 33 -29.89 9.31 5.63
N LYS A 34 -30.33 10.56 5.46
CA LYS A 34 -31.47 10.90 4.60
C LYS A 34 -31.14 10.89 3.10
N VAL A 35 -29.86 10.90 2.72
CA VAL A 35 -29.40 10.90 1.32
C VAL A 35 -28.92 9.50 0.90
N ALA A 36 -28.36 8.73 1.83
CA ALA A 36 -27.88 7.37 1.57
C ALA A 36 -29.01 6.39 1.18
N ASP A 37 -30.20 6.51 1.79
CA ASP A 37 -31.39 5.71 1.43
C ASP A 37 -31.94 6.08 0.03
N PHE A 38 -31.69 7.31 -0.44
CA PHE A 38 -32.08 7.75 -1.79
C PHE A 38 -31.07 7.35 -2.87
N LEU A 39 -29.80 7.10 -2.51
CA LEU A 39 -28.71 6.88 -3.47
C LEU A 39 -28.10 5.46 -3.48
N GLY A 40 -28.50 4.56 -2.58
CA GLY A 40 -28.02 3.16 -2.60
C GLY A 40 -26.50 3.03 -2.57
N ALA A 41 -25.80 4.02 -2.01
CA ALA A 41 -24.35 4.08 -2.05
C ALA A 41 -23.75 3.04 -1.08
N PRO A 42 -22.86 2.15 -1.55
CA PRO A 42 -22.28 1.12 -0.69
C PRO A 42 -21.49 1.75 0.46
N LYS A 43 -21.84 1.38 1.70
CA LYS A 43 -21.24 1.87 2.96
C LYS A 43 -19.75 1.56 3.09
N THR A 44 -19.27 0.57 2.32
CA THR A 44 -17.88 0.12 2.31
C THR A 44 -17.38 0.03 0.87
N LEU A 45 -16.26 0.69 0.58
CA LEU A 45 -15.60 0.62 -0.73
C LEU A 45 -14.46 -0.40 -0.66
N ARG A 46 -14.56 -1.45 -1.49
CA ARG A 46 -13.52 -2.46 -1.66
C ARG A 46 -12.69 -2.13 -2.90
N ARG A 47 -11.39 -1.98 -2.75
CA ARG A 47 -10.46 -1.71 -3.86
C ARG A 47 -9.47 -2.88 -3.99
N PRO A 48 -9.73 -3.85 -4.89
CA PRO A 48 -8.76 -4.89 -5.18
C PRO A 48 -7.52 -4.27 -5.83
N LEU A 49 -6.35 -4.69 -5.37
CA LEU A 49 -5.07 -4.38 -5.98
C LEU A 49 -4.78 -5.39 -7.09
N ASP A 50 -4.03 -4.95 -8.11
CA ASP A 50 -3.46 -5.90 -9.07
C ASP A 50 -2.40 -6.78 -8.41
N GLU A 51 -1.91 -7.78 -9.14
CA GLU A 51 -0.91 -8.74 -8.67
C GLU A 51 0.37 -8.06 -8.14
N MET A 52 0.92 -7.08 -8.86
CA MET A 52 2.18 -6.44 -8.46
C MET A 52 1.98 -5.58 -7.22
N ASN A 53 0.91 -4.79 -7.20
CA ASN A 53 0.59 -3.92 -6.08
C ASN A 53 0.17 -4.73 -4.85
N SER A 54 -0.44 -5.90 -5.02
CA SER A 54 -0.70 -6.86 -3.93
C SER A 54 0.60 -7.38 -3.31
N ARG A 55 1.58 -7.77 -4.14
CA ARG A 55 2.89 -8.19 -3.64
C ARG A 55 3.65 -7.05 -2.97
N LEU A 56 3.64 -5.87 -3.58
CA LEU A 56 4.26 -4.69 -3.01
C LEU A 56 3.64 -4.34 -1.65
N TRP A 57 2.31 -4.37 -1.53
CA TRP A 57 1.59 -4.17 -0.28
C TRP A 57 2.11 -5.08 0.84
N MET A 58 2.33 -6.36 0.53
CA MET A 58 2.83 -7.33 1.50
C MET A 58 4.28 -7.08 1.94
N LEU A 59 5.12 -6.52 1.05
CA LEU A 59 6.51 -6.19 1.34
C LEU A 59 6.67 -4.87 2.12
N MET A 60 5.68 -3.97 2.07
CA MET A 60 5.70 -2.68 2.78
C MET A 60 5.28 -2.80 4.26
N ASP A 61 5.85 -3.77 4.96
CA ASP A 61 5.61 -4.01 6.39
C ASP A 61 6.61 -3.27 7.31
N GLY A 62 7.49 -2.46 6.73
CA GLY A 62 8.52 -1.71 7.44
C GLY A 62 9.82 -2.47 7.70
N LYS A 63 9.93 -3.74 7.29
CA LYS A 63 11.17 -4.53 7.49
C LYS A 63 12.14 -4.44 6.33
N MET A 64 11.65 -4.13 5.13
CA MET A 64 12.48 -4.00 3.92
C MET A 64 12.60 -2.54 3.49
N SER A 65 13.80 -2.14 3.08
CA SER A 65 14.01 -0.83 2.47
C SER A 65 13.46 -0.78 1.05
N VAL A 66 13.21 0.42 0.52
CA VAL A 66 12.77 0.62 -0.88
C VAL A 66 13.72 -0.10 -1.86
N ASN A 67 15.03 -0.01 -1.64
CA ASN A 67 16.01 -0.68 -2.50
C ASN A 67 15.88 -2.20 -2.46
N GLN A 68 15.69 -2.78 -1.28
CA GLN A 68 15.47 -4.23 -1.14
C GLN A 68 14.16 -4.67 -1.81
N ILE A 69 13.11 -3.85 -1.70
CA ILE A 69 11.81 -4.11 -2.34
C ILE A 69 11.95 -4.05 -3.87
N VAL A 70 12.68 -3.08 -4.42
CA VAL A 70 12.95 -3.00 -5.86
C VAL A 70 13.62 -4.28 -6.37
N LEU A 71 14.66 -4.75 -5.68
CA LEU A 71 15.38 -5.97 -6.04
C LEU A 71 14.48 -7.21 -5.96
N GLU A 72 13.67 -7.32 -4.91
CA GLU A 72 12.77 -8.46 -4.73
C GLU A 72 11.66 -8.47 -5.78
N MET A 73 11.11 -7.31 -6.13
CA MET A 73 10.08 -7.19 -7.17
C MET A 73 10.65 -7.49 -8.56
N ASP A 74 11.87 -7.05 -8.86
CA ASP A 74 12.58 -7.40 -10.11
C ASP A 74 12.83 -8.91 -10.20
N ARG A 75 13.23 -9.54 -9.09
CA ARG A 75 13.43 -11.00 -9.02
C ARG A 75 12.15 -11.79 -9.27
N ILE A 76 11.01 -11.34 -8.76
CA ILE A 76 9.72 -12.04 -8.89
C ILE A 76 9.10 -11.85 -10.27
N PHE A 77 9.16 -10.62 -10.82
CA PHE A 77 8.40 -10.24 -12.01
C PHE A 77 9.25 -10.04 -13.26
N SER A 78 10.56 -9.88 -13.12
CA SER A 78 11.55 -9.79 -14.19
C SER A 78 11.09 -8.85 -15.32
N GLU A 79 10.93 -9.34 -16.55
CA GLU A 79 10.55 -8.52 -17.70
C GLU A 79 9.20 -7.81 -17.53
N LYS A 80 8.26 -8.38 -16.75
CA LYS A 80 6.92 -7.80 -16.55
C LYS A 80 6.98 -6.44 -15.84
N ILE A 81 7.99 -6.23 -14.98
CA ILE A 81 8.13 -5.01 -14.17
C ILE A 81 9.21 -4.06 -14.71
N ALA A 82 9.99 -4.45 -15.72
CA ALA A 82 11.07 -3.64 -16.23
C ALA A 82 10.59 -2.24 -16.72
N PRO A 83 11.26 -1.13 -16.36
CA PRO A 83 12.35 -1.03 -15.37
C PRO A 83 11.82 -1.05 -13.92
N ALA A 84 12.26 -2.04 -13.13
CA ALA A 84 11.72 -2.29 -11.79
C ALA A 84 11.84 -1.10 -10.84
N ASN A 85 12.99 -0.41 -10.87
CA ASN A 85 13.23 0.76 -10.03
C ASN A 85 12.16 1.84 -10.22
N GLU A 86 11.88 2.23 -11.47
CA GLU A 86 10.89 3.28 -11.75
C GLU A 86 9.47 2.82 -11.43
N ARG A 87 9.11 1.58 -11.78
CA ARG A 87 7.76 1.06 -11.54
C ARG A 87 7.45 0.92 -10.06
N VAL A 88 8.36 0.35 -9.29
CA VAL A 88 8.20 0.18 -7.84
C VAL A 88 8.14 1.53 -7.15
N ASN A 89 9.05 2.46 -7.46
CA ASN A 89 9.02 3.79 -6.85
C ASN A 89 7.72 4.54 -7.18
N ARG A 90 7.20 4.41 -8.41
CA ARG A 90 5.90 4.99 -8.79
C ARG A 90 4.76 4.40 -7.96
N SER A 91 4.67 3.08 -7.86
CA SER A 91 3.63 2.43 -7.05
C SER A 91 3.71 2.82 -5.57
N ILE A 92 4.92 2.87 -4.98
CA ILE A 92 5.10 3.33 -3.60
C ILE A 92 4.64 4.78 -3.45
N ALA A 93 5.00 5.67 -4.38
CA ALA A 93 4.57 7.05 -4.37
C ALA A 93 3.03 7.17 -4.46
N ASP A 94 2.38 6.36 -5.30
CA ASP A 94 0.92 6.31 -5.39
C ASP A 94 0.28 5.87 -4.07
N PHE A 95 0.82 4.85 -3.40
CA PHE A 95 0.34 4.44 -2.08
C PHE A 95 0.51 5.54 -1.02
N VAL A 96 1.64 6.26 -1.04
CA VAL A 96 1.89 7.39 -0.15
C VAL A 96 0.91 8.54 -0.43
N ASN A 97 0.70 8.88 -1.70
CA ASN A 97 -0.25 9.93 -2.12
C ASN A 97 -1.69 9.60 -1.71
N LEU A 98 -2.05 8.32 -1.69
CA LEU A 98 -3.35 7.82 -1.22
C LEU A 98 -3.44 7.75 0.32
N GLY A 99 -2.35 8.03 1.05
CA GLY A 99 -2.29 7.94 2.51
C GLY A 99 -2.28 6.49 3.04
N LEU A 100 -2.04 5.51 2.17
CA LEU A 100 -2.08 4.08 2.48
C LEU A 100 -0.74 3.54 3.00
N VAL A 101 0.36 4.27 2.75
CA VAL A 101 1.71 3.93 3.17
C VAL A 101 2.41 5.18 3.70
N LYS A 102 3.26 5.00 4.72
CA LYS A 102 4.15 6.01 5.26
C LYS A 102 5.59 5.58 5.02
N LEU A 103 6.49 6.56 4.85
CA LEU A 103 7.91 6.30 4.67
C LEU A 103 8.64 6.63 5.97
N ASN A 104 9.23 5.62 6.60
CA ASN A 104 10.11 5.79 7.74
C ASN A 104 11.55 5.89 7.26
N ARG A 105 12.30 6.82 7.84
CA ARG A 105 13.73 6.93 7.61
C ARG A 105 14.43 6.44 8.87
N SER A 106 15.35 5.49 8.72
CA SER A 106 16.26 5.16 9.80
C SER A 106 17.48 6.06 9.66
N ASP A 107 17.65 6.99 10.61
CA ASP A 107 18.93 7.63 10.83
C ASP A 107 19.86 6.55 11.39
N ILE A 108 20.82 6.11 10.60
CA ILE A 108 21.98 5.39 11.15
C ILE A 108 22.94 6.50 11.60
N ASP A 109 22.61 7.18 12.69
CA ASP A 109 23.52 8.08 13.38
C ASP A 109 23.76 7.51 14.78
N GLY A 110 25.04 7.30 15.08
CA GLY A 110 25.55 6.35 16.05
C GLY A 110 25.20 6.64 17.51
N GLU A 111 24.90 5.57 18.23
CA GLU A 111 25.36 5.43 19.61
C GLU A 111 26.90 5.38 19.58
N ALA A 112 27.52 6.54 19.76
CA ALA A 112 28.80 6.60 20.43
C ALA A 112 28.49 6.94 21.89
N GLU A 113 28.65 5.94 22.76
CA GLU A 113 28.75 6.12 24.22
C GLU A 113 29.82 7.16 24.60
#